data_AF-A0A7S2JCD9-F1
#
_entry.id   AF-A0A7S2JCD9-F1
#
_cell.length_a   1.000
_cell.length_b   1.000
_cell.length_c   1.000
_cell.angle_alpha   90.00
_cell.angle_beta   90.00
_cell.angle_gamma   90.00
#
_symmetry.space_group_name_H-M   'P 1'
#
loop_
_entity.id
_entity.type
_entity.pdbx_description
1 polymer ?
#
loop_
_entity_poly.entity_id
_entity_poly.type
_entity_poly.pdbx_seq_one_letter_code
_entity_poly.pdbx_strand_id
1 'polypeptide(L)'
;VFEGGGLLSLADFTGAIEGLLHPLPSMGHRRKLETLFDKYGLLAGVSGGSWTTFQLVYSEKYAGLVERSAALPAFAGAMWSAEYLVPWLNVFNANITLPESVLKCVNLAKAYIADQVLPWRHKSSAERGADGRSLADRSFLLSKLPWLLQVLAEAVIVLQTGNLSWKNFIETLFLRGAGIPPDLGLGTTDANAWAKGKTSLAVTGVVTPPGQDPFAPDDDWAIGTLQEQSVYATHRSNITYAGEATERLQPSTLPASFSIVVGAGTDAEAPNKFCWSPLCLEYQPQYKKSGTNLGDALNFSSDVWGPAFDKYAGMVPVSSASAASSAFKAQMDDARQACVALSVWTTNKGKGESFQNAEDLRAKMFGGLGGVNQQLAMNVTMGGMQPLIDGGFNDLFGIAHAVAFGATEVLAFMDVDVTFGPNDSGLSTLFRETDKPSGRVIFKSPTAADVSTIYAALPRINAKPGSKWLHSIAYGTIADCVTWANPLYGLEDGVN
;
A
#
# COMPACT_ATOMS: atom_id res chain seq x y z
N VAL A 1 12.40 -5.13 -5.93
CA VAL A 1 11.17 -4.39 -5.57
C VAL A 1 9.99 -5.02 -6.27
N PHE A 2 8.80 -4.95 -5.66
CA PHE A 2 7.55 -5.49 -6.19
C PHE A 2 6.50 -4.36 -6.19
N GLU A 3 5.97 -4.05 -7.38
CA GLU A 3 4.97 -2.98 -7.60
C GLU A 3 3.66 -3.23 -6.82
N GLY A 4 2.91 -2.16 -6.59
CA GLY A 4 1.51 -2.27 -6.18
C GLY A 4 0.61 -2.94 -7.22
N GLY A 5 -0.68 -3.15 -6.89
CA GLY A 5 -1.65 -3.86 -7.76
C GLY A 5 -2.60 -4.81 -7.05
N GLY A 6 -2.50 -4.90 -5.71
CA GLY A 6 -3.40 -5.70 -4.87
C GLY A 6 -3.32 -7.20 -5.16
N LEU A 7 -4.48 -7.86 -5.29
CA LEU A 7 -4.53 -9.32 -5.50
C LEU A 7 -3.97 -9.75 -6.86
N LEU A 8 -4.07 -8.88 -7.87
CA LEU A 8 -3.56 -9.19 -9.20
C LEU A 8 -2.03 -9.31 -9.16
N SER A 9 -1.36 -8.29 -8.62
CA SER A 9 0.10 -8.30 -8.49
C SER A 9 0.58 -9.48 -7.63
N LEU A 10 -0.16 -9.85 -6.58
CA LEU A 10 0.13 -11.05 -5.79
C LEU A 10 0.14 -12.34 -6.64
N ALA A 11 -0.88 -12.54 -7.48
CA ALA A 11 -0.95 -13.71 -8.35
C ALA A 11 0.12 -13.65 -9.46
N ASP A 12 0.31 -12.49 -10.08
CA ASP A 12 1.23 -12.30 -11.20
C ASP A 12 2.69 -12.48 -10.77
N PHE A 13 3.09 -11.90 -9.64
CA PHE A 13 4.44 -12.06 -9.11
C PHE A 13 4.71 -13.49 -8.65
N THR A 14 3.71 -14.18 -8.10
CA THR A 14 3.82 -15.61 -7.79
C THR A 14 4.11 -16.40 -9.05
N GLY A 15 3.31 -16.22 -10.11
CA GLY A 15 3.53 -16.90 -11.38
C GLY A 15 4.87 -16.54 -12.04
N ALA A 16 5.30 -15.27 -11.94
CA ALA A 16 6.59 -14.82 -12.45
C ALA A 16 7.76 -15.50 -11.73
N ILE A 17 7.72 -15.56 -10.40
CA ILE A 17 8.74 -16.24 -9.59
C ILE A 17 8.76 -17.74 -9.87
N GLU A 18 7.60 -18.38 -9.98
CA GLU A 18 7.50 -19.78 -10.37
C GLU A 18 8.17 -20.04 -11.72
N GLY A 19 7.91 -19.16 -12.69
CA GLY A 19 8.52 -19.18 -14.02
C GLY A 19 10.04 -19.00 -13.99
N LEU A 20 10.57 -18.10 -13.15
CA LEU A 20 12.01 -17.88 -12.98
C LEU A 20 12.71 -19.03 -12.25
N LEU A 21 12.04 -19.67 -11.29
CA LEU A 21 12.56 -20.83 -10.57
C LEU A 21 12.60 -22.08 -11.45
N HIS A 22 11.63 -22.25 -12.34
CA HIS A 22 11.49 -23.45 -13.18
C HIS A 22 12.77 -23.86 -13.93
N PRO A 23 13.46 -22.96 -14.67
CA PRO A 23 14.66 -23.30 -15.46
C PRO A 23 15.94 -23.50 -14.63
N LEU A 24 16.00 -23.07 -13.36
CA LEU A 24 17.23 -23.12 -12.56
C LEU A 24 17.94 -24.49 -12.56
N PRO A 25 17.25 -25.65 -12.41
CA PRO A 25 17.91 -26.95 -12.49
C PRO A 25 18.57 -27.25 -13.84
N SER A 26 17.99 -26.77 -14.95
CA SER A 26 18.60 -26.92 -16.27
C SER A 26 19.87 -26.09 -16.45
N MET A 27 20.02 -25.05 -15.63
CA MET A 27 21.21 -24.19 -15.55
C MET A 27 22.21 -24.68 -14.49
N GLY A 28 21.97 -25.83 -13.85
CA GLY A 28 22.85 -26.37 -12.81
C GLY A 28 22.64 -25.77 -11.41
N HIS A 29 21.57 -25.00 -11.22
CA HIS A 29 21.24 -24.38 -9.93
C HIS A 29 20.10 -25.09 -9.21
N ARG A 30 19.96 -24.87 -7.90
CA ARG A 30 18.83 -25.39 -7.14
C ARG A 30 17.57 -24.59 -7.48
N ARG A 31 16.44 -25.26 -7.63
CA ARG A 31 15.12 -24.61 -7.72
C ARG A 31 14.69 -24.16 -6.32
N LYS A 32 15.26 -23.07 -5.85
CA LYS A 32 15.01 -22.50 -4.52
C LYS A 32 14.92 -20.99 -4.58
N LEU A 33 14.04 -20.42 -3.75
CA LEU A 33 13.92 -18.96 -3.61
C LEU A 33 15.26 -18.34 -3.19
N GLU A 34 16.01 -19.03 -2.34
CA GLU A 34 17.38 -18.68 -1.95
C GLU A 34 18.24 -18.42 -3.17
N THR A 35 18.27 -19.33 -4.14
CA THR A 35 19.07 -19.17 -5.36
C THR A 35 18.66 -17.96 -6.19
N LEU A 36 17.36 -17.67 -6.29
CA LEU A 36 16.87 -16.53 -7.07
C LEU A 36 17.17 -15.19 -6.39
N PHE A 37 17.08 -15.15 -5.06
CA PHE A 37 17.13 -13.91 -4.29
C PHE A 37 18.42 -13.70 -3.47
N ASP A 38 19.38 -14.62 -3.55
CA ASP A 38 20.63 -14.59 -2.76
C ASP A 38 21.35 -13.24 -2.89
N LYS A 39 21.52 -12.75 -4.13
CA LYS A 39 22.30 -11.53 -4.41
C LYS A 39 21.68 -10.23 -3.89
N TYR A 40 20.40 -10.21 -3.53
CA TYR A 40 19.71 -8.99 -3.12
C TYR A 40 19.74 -8.83 -1.60
N GLY A 41 20.36 -7.76 -1.11
CA GLY A 41 20.34 -7.41 0.32
C GLY A 41 19.05 -6.76 0.79
N LEU A 42 18.18 -6.34 -0.14
CA LEU A 42 16.97 -5.57 0.13
C LEU A 42 15.77 -6.11 -0.65
N LEU A 43 14.63 -6.22 0.04
CA LEU A 43 13.33 -6.59 -0.52
C LEU A 43 12.33 -5.50 -0.17
N ALA A 44 11.86 -4.74 -1.17
CA ALA A 44 10.77 -3.78 -0.98
C ALA A 44 9.52 -4.23 -1.74
N GLY A 45 8.36 -3.95 -1.16
CA GLY A 45 7.08 -4.10 -1.82
C GLY A 45 6.14 -2.94 -1.51
N VAL A 46 5.30 -2.61 -2.48
CA VAL A 46 4.22 -1.63 -2.37
C VAL A 46 2.91 -2.38 -2.52
N SER A 47 1.88 -2.05 -1.74
CA SER A 47 0.54 -2.64 -1.87
C SER A 47 0.57 -4.17 -2.00
N GLY A 48 -0.03 -4.77 -3.04
CA GLY A 48 0.04 -6.20 -3.36
C GLY A 48 1.46 -6.78 -3.51
N GLY A 49 2.43 -5.97 -3.93
CA GLY A 49 3.84 -6.33 -3.91
C GLY A 49 4.37 -6.56 -2.49
N SER A 50 3.93 -5.76 -1.51
CA SER A 50 4.26 -5.99 -0.09
C SER A 50 3.63 -7.30 0.43
N TRP A 51 2.46 -7.68 -0.09
CA TRP A 51 1.81 -8.93 0.27
C TRP A 51 2.63 -10.11 -0.21
N THR A 52 3.13 -10.02 -1.44
CA THR A 52 3.99 -11.05 -2.05
C THR A 52 5.30 -11.19 -1.29
N THR A 53 6.01 -10.08 -1.05
CA THR A 53 7.30 -10.11 -0.37
C THR A 53 7.18 -10.69 1.03
N PHE A 54 6.23 -10.21 1.83
CA PHE A 54 6.07 -10.69 3.19
C PHE A 54 5.62 -12.15 3.26
N GLN A 55 4.77 -12.61 2.37
CA GLN A 55 4.40 -14.03 2.34
C GLN A 55 5.57 -14.92 1.93
N LEU A 56 6.43 -14.48 1.00
CA LEU A 56 7.67 -15.19 0.66
C LEU A 56 8.69 -15.20 1.81
N VAL A 57 8.73 -14.14 2.62
CA VAL A 57 9.69 -14.01 3.74
C VAL A 57 9.22 -14.75 4.99
N TYR A 58 7.96 -14.60 5.38
CA TYR A 58 7.46 -15.03 6.69
C TYR A 58 6.57 -16.29 6.66
N SER A 59 6.36 -16.90 5.49
CA SER A 59 5.59 -18.15 5.38
C SER A 59 6.36 -19.24 4.66
N GLU A 60 6.73 -20.28 5.40
CA GLU A 60 7.23 -21.54 4.81
C GLU A 60 6.17 -22.20 3.92
N LYS A 61 4.88 -22.11 4.31
CA LYS A 61 3.76 -22.65 3.53
C LYS A 61 3.70 -22.02 2.14
N TYR A 62 3.74 -20.69 2.07
CA TYR A 62 3.65 -19.93 0.82
C TYR A 62 4.91 -20.09 -0.04
N ALA A 63 6.10 -19.95 0.56
CA ALA A 63 7.35 -20.20 -0.12
C ALA A 63 7.42 -21.62 -0.70
N GLY A 64 6.97 -22.62 0.07
CA GLY A 64 6.90 -24.01 -0.36
C GLY A 64 5.91 -24.23 -1.51
N LEU A 65 4.76 -23.54 -1.51
CA LEU A 65 3.82 -23.55 -2.64
C LEU A 65 4.50 -23.05 -3.92
N VAL A 66 5.16 -21.89 -3.87
CA VAL A 66 5.86 -21.29 -5.02
C VAL A 66 6.94 -22.23 -5.58
N GLU A 67 7.77 -22.82 -4.72
CA GLU A 67 8.83 -23.74 -5.16
C GLU A 67 8.28 -25.05 -5.76
N ARG A 68 7.18 -25.59 -5.19
CA ARG A 68 6.51 -26.79 -5.74
C ARG A 68 5.81 -26.50 -7.06
N SER A 69 5.14 -25.35 -7.17
CA SER A 69 4.53 -24.87 -8.41
C SER A 69 5.55 -24.69 -9.53
N ALA A 70 6.72 -24.11 -9.23
CA ALA A 70 7.83 -24.02 -10.16
C ALA A 70 8.33 -25.40 -10.63
N ALA A 71 8.23 -26.43 -9.77
CA ALA A 71 8.61 -27.79 -10.11
C ALA A 71 7.59 -28.51 -10.99
N LEU A 72 6.31 -28.10 -10.92
CA LEU A 72 5.19 -28.71 -11.62
C LEU A 72 4.36 -27.64 -12.33
N PRO A 73 4.93 -26.93 -13.33
CA PRO A 73 4.29 -25.75 -13.93
C PRO A 73 2.93 -26.04 -14.59
N ALA A 74 2.69 -27.28 -15.03
CA ALA A 74 1.39 -27.70 -15.56
C ALA A 74 0.26 -27.68 -14.51
N PHE A 75 0.60 -27.76 -13.23
CA PHE A 75 -0.34 -27.79 -12.10
C PHE A 75 -0.29 -26.53 -11.22
N ALA A 76 0.58 -25.57 -11.53
CA ALA A 76 0.80 -24.37 -10.73
C ALA A 76 -0.51 -23.63 -10.39
N GLY A 77 -1.35 -23.34 -11.39
CA GLY A 77 -2.63 -22.67 -11.16
C GLY A 77 -3.63 -23.49 -10.30
N ALA A 78 -3.59 -24.82 -10.39
CA ALA A 78 -4.42 -25.68 -9.56
C ALA A 78 -3.92 -25.70 -8.10
N MET A 79 -2.61 -25.75 -7.89
CA MET A 79 -2.00 -25.66 -6.55
C MET A 79 -2.23 -24.28 -5.93
N TRP A 80 -2.05 -23.20 -6.68
CA TRP A 80 -2.41 -21.84 -6.24
C TRP A 80 -3.87 -21.77 -5.77
N SER A 81 -4.79 -22.29 -6.59
CA SER A 81 -6.22 -22.29 -6.25
C SER A 81 -6.50 -23.11 -4.99
N ALA A 82 -5.96 -24.33 -4.89
CA ALA A 82 -6.28 -25.27 -3.83
C ALA A 82 -5.59 -24.94 -2.49
N GLU A 83 -4.33 -24.50 -2.51
CA GLU A 83 -3.52 -24.31 -1.30
C GLU A 83 -3.52 -22.87 -0.79
N TYR A 84 -3.84 -21.90 -1.67
CA TYR A 84 -3.86 -20.47 -1.33
C TYR A 84 -5.27 -19.86 -1.39
N LEU A 85 -5.88 -19.81 -2.58
CA LEU A 85 -7.14 -19.08 -2.79
C LEU A 85 -8.31 -19.70 -2.02
N VAL A 86 -8.52 -21.01 -2.14
CA VAL A 86 -9.65 -21.71 -1.48
C VAL A 86 -9.59 -21.58 0.05
N PRO A 87 -8.44 -21.80 0.72
CA PRO A 87 -8.31 -21.54 2.15
C PRO A 87 -8.60 -20.09 2.52
N TRP A 88 -8.06 -19.14 1.75
CA TRP A 88 -8.29 -17.71 2.00
C TRP A 88 -9.77 -17.33 1.91
N LEU A 89 -10.43 -17.67 0.80
CA LEU A 89 -11.84 -17.41 0.56
C LEU A 89 -12.75 -18.15 1.54
N ASN A 90 -12.24 -19.19 2.21
CA ASN A 90 -12.95 -19.99 3.20
C ASN A 90 -14.31 -20.51 2.68
N VAL A 91 -14.36 -20.87 1.39
CA VAL A 91 -15.60 -21.17 0.64
C VAL A 91 -16.43 -22.27 1.31
N PHE A 92 -15.80 -23.18 2.04
CA PHE A 92 -16.48 -24.33 2.65
C PHE A 92 -17.05 -24.10 4.05
N ASN A 93 -16.62 -23.07 4.79
CA ASN A 93 -17.07 -22.82 6.17
C ASN A 93 -17.94 -21.56 6.32
N ALA A 94 -18.31 -20.93 5.21
CA ALA A 94 -19.04 -19.68 5.21
C ALA A 94 -20.54 -19.89 5.47
N ASN A 95 -20.93 -20.10 6.73
CA ASN A 95 -22.33 -20.01 7.14
C ASN A 95 -22.67 -18.53 7.42
N ILE A 96 -22.86 -17.76 6.35
CA ILE A 96 -23.01 -16.30 6.40
C ILE A 96 -24.43 -15.94 6.84
N THR A 97 -24.70 -15.94 8.14
CA THR A 97 -25.78 -15.14 8.73
C THR A 97 -25.23 -13.77 9.08
N LEU A 98 -25.41 -12.79 8.19
CA LEU A 98 -25.02 -11.40 8.47
C LEU A 98 -26.02 -10.79 9.47
N PRO A 99 -25.56 -10.25 10.61
CA PRO A 99 -26.40 -9.41 11.46
C PRO A 99 -27.01 -8.26 10.65
N GLU A 100 -28.21 -7.80 11.01
CA GLU A 100 -28.89 -6.70 10.31
C GLU A 100 -28.04 -5.41 10.23
N SER A 101 -27.23 -5.16 11.27
CA SER A 101 -26.25 -4.06 11.30
C SER A 101 -25.21 -4.17 10.18
N VAL A 102 -24.77 -5.39 9.89
CA VAL A 102 -23.80 -5.68 8.82
C VAL A 102 -24.45 -5.50 7.44
N LEU A 103 -25.71 -5.91 7.26
CA LEU A 103 -26.45 -5.63 6.02
C LEU A 103 -26.63 -4.12 5.77
N LYS A 104 -26.92 -3.34 6.83
CA LYS A 104 -26.96 -1.87 6.73
C LYS A 104 -25.60 -1.30 6.34
N CYS A 105 -24.51 -1.79 6.95
CA CYS A 105 -23.14 -1.45 6.58
C CYS A 105 -22.87 -1.74 5.09
N VAL A 106 -23.19 -2.95 4.61
CA VAL A 106 -23.00 -3.35 3.22
C VAL A 106 -23.79 -2.46 2.27
N ASN A 107 -25.02 -2.09 2.62
CA ASN A 107 -25.83 -1.21 1.79
C ASN A 107 -25.26 0.21 1.75
N LEU A 108 -24.71 0.72 2.86
CA LEU A 108 -23.99 1.99 2.88
C LEU A 108 -22.71 1.94 2.05
N ALA A 109 -21.93 0.85 2.17
CA ALA A 109 -20.73 0.63 1.39
C ALA A 109 -21.04 0.54 -0.12
N LYS A 110 -22.08 -0.22 -0.49
CA LYS A 110 -22.56 -0.31 -1.88
C LYS A 110 -22.99 1.04 -2.42
N ALA A 111 -23.75 1.82 -1.64
CA ALA A 111 -24.17 3.16 -2.04
C ALA A 111 -22.95 4.08 -2.22
N TYR A 112 -22.02 4.06 -1.27
CA TYR A 112 -20.79 4.84 -1.34
C TYR A 112 -19.92 4.47 -2.55
N ILE A 113 -19.67 3.18 -2.77
CA ILE A 113 -18.93 2.68 -3.93
C ILE A 113 -19.66 3.07 -5.22
N ALA A 114 -20.99 2.93 -5.27
CA ALA A 114 -21.76 3.36 -6.43
C ALA A 114 -21.69 4.88 -6.65
N ASP A 115 -21.62 5.69 -5.58
CA ASP A 115 -21.49 7.15 -5.67
C ASP A 115 -20.11 7.57 -6.21
N GLN A 116 -19.05 6.92 -5.75
CA GLN A 116 -17.67 7.19 -6.19
C GLN A 116 -17.40 6.66 -7.61
N VAL A 117 -17.95 5.50 -7.96
CA VAL A 117 -17.71 4.83 -9.26
C VAL A 117 -18.69 5.30 -10.34
N LEU A 118 -19.89 5.77 -9.97
CA LEU A 118 -20.93 6.22 -10.89
C LEU A 118 -21.33 7.69 -10.64
N PRO A 119 -20.40 8.66 -10.73
CA PRO A 119 -20.67 10.06 -10.39
C PRO A 119 -21.80 10.70 -11.21
N TRP A 120 -22.15 10.15 -12.39
CA TRP A 120 -23.30 10.60 -13.21
C TRP A 120 -24.67 10.30 -12.59
N ARG A 121 -24.75 9.46 -11.55
CA ARG A 121 -26.03 9.15 -10.89
C ARG A 121 -26.57 10.32 -10.07
N HIS A 122 -25.70 11.28 -9.71
CA HIS A 122 -26.05 12.45 -8.88
C HIS A 122 -26.21 13.77 -9.63
N LYS A 123 -25.77 13.88 -10.88
CA LYS A 123 -26.15 15.06 -11.68
C LYS A 123 -27.64 14.97 -11.99
N SER A 124 -28.40 15.85 -11.34
CA SER A 124 -29.83 15.98 -11.56
C SER A 124 -30.09 16.07 -13.07
N SER A 125 -31.16 15.43 -13.53
CA SER A 125 -31.54 15.39 -14.95
C SER A 125 -31.65 16.79 -15.59
N ALA A 126 -31.74 17.85 -14.77
CA ALA A 126 -31.80 19.25 -15.19
C ALA A 126 -30.46 19.83 -15.69
N GLU A 127 -29.30 19.29 -15.26
CA GLU A 127 -27.97 19.77 -15.73
C GLU A 127 -27.47 19.03 -16.98
N ARG A 128 -28.22 18.05 -17.48
CA ARG A 128 -27.83 17.20 -18.61
C ARG A 128 -28.18 17.74 -19.99
N GLY A 129 -28.80 18.91 -20.08
CA GLY A 129 -29.17 19.53 -21.35
C GLY A 129 -28.04 20.33 -21.98
N ALA A 130 -26.94 19.71 -22.43
CA ALA A 130 -26.04 20.23 -23.49
C ALA A 130 -24.74 19.42 -23.67
N ASP A 131 -24.30 18.67 -22.65
CA ASP A 131 -22.97 18.03 -22.69
C ASP A 131 -23.01 16.73 -23.50
N GLY A 132 -22.68 16.84 -24.80
CA GLY A 132 -22.47 15.73 -25.73
C GLY A 132 -21.22 14.90 -25.40
N ARG A 133 -21.18 14.30 -24.21
CA ARG A 133 -20.04 13.46 -23.78
C ARG A 133 -20.00 12.17 -24.59
N SER A 134 -18.81 11.91 -25.09
CA SER A 134 -18.47 10.89 -26.08
C SER A 134 -18.50 9.47 -25.49
N LEU A 135 -18.59 8.45 -26.35
CA LEU A 135 -18.44 7.02 -26.04
C LEU A 135 -17.17 6.69 -25.22
N ALA A 136 -16.18 7.57 -25.17
CA ALA A 136 -14.98 7.43 -24.33
C ALA A 136 -15.30 7.30 -22.83
N ASP A 137 -16.34 7.98 -22.32
CA ASP A 137 -16.73 7.88 -20.90
C ASP A 137 -17.28 6.48 -20.54
N ARG A 138 -17.79 5.72 -21.52
CA ARG A 138 -18.23 4.32 -21.30
C ARG A 138 -17.05 3.33 -21.27
N SER A 139 -15.96 3.63 -21.97
CA SER A 139 -14.72 2.84 -21.92
C SER A 139 -14.10 2.89 -20.51
N PHE A 140 -14.08 4.08 -19.92
CA PHE A 140 -13.60 4.31 -18.55
C PHE A 140 -14.37 3.48 -17.49
N LEU A 141 -15.69 3.35 -17.68
CA LEU A 141 -16.57 2.57 -16.83
C LEU A 141 -16.28 1.07 -16.87
N LEU A 142 -16.04 0.54 -18.07
CA LEU A 142 -15.78 -0.88 -18.29
C LEU A 142 -14.37 -1.28 -17.83
N SER A 143 -13.39 -0.36 -17.90
CA SER A 143 -12.04 -0.61 -17.38
C SER A 143 -11.99 -0.68 -15.85
N LYS A 144 -12.95 -0.06 -15.14
CA LYS A 144 -13.04 -0.10 -13.66
C LYS A 144 -13.91 -1.24 -13.13
N LEU A 145 -14.64 -1.96 -13.99
CA LEU A 145 -15.51 -3.08 -13.60
C LEU A 145 -14.75 -4.23 -12.91
N PRO A 146 -13.54 -4.65 -13.37
CA PRO A 146 -12.76 -5.69 -12.69
C PRO A 146 -12.37 -5.30 -11.26
N TRP A 147 -11.91 -4.06 -11.07
CA TRP A 147 -11.58 -3.52 -9.75
C TRP A 147 -12.81 -3.47 -8.83
N LEU A 148 -13.96 -3.05 -9.35
CA LEU A 148 -15.21 -3.02 -8.57
C LEU A 148 -15.64 -4.43 -8.13
N LEU A 149 -15.55 -5.42 -9.02
CA LEU A 149 -15.86 -6.81 -8.70
C LEU A 149 -14.88 -7.39 -7.69
N GLN A 150 -13.60 -7.01 -7.79
CA GLN A 150 -12.59 -7.34 -6.80
C GLN A 150 -12.97 -6.75 -5.44
N VAL A 151 -13.18 -5.44 -5.32
CA VAL A 151 -13.59 -4.78 -4.04
C VAL A 151 -14.87 -5.40 -3.46
N LEU A 152 -15.85 -5.76 -4.31
CA LEU A 152 -17.08 -6.42 -3.86
C LEU A 152 -16.82 -7.86 -3.37
N ALA A 153 -15.97 -8.62 -4.04
CA ALA A 153 -15.56 -9.95 -3.59
C ALA A 153 -14.76 -9.87 -2.28
N GLU A 154 -13.84 -8.91 -2.19
CA GLU A 154 -13.08 -8.59 -0.99
C GLU A 154 -14.02 -8.22 0.16
N ALA A 155 -15.00 -7.34 -0.06
CA ALA A 155 -16.00 -6.99 0.93
C ALA A 155 -16.76 -8.22 1.45
N VAL A 156 -17.16 -9.16 0.58
CA VAL A 156 -17.81 -10.43 1.00
C VAL A 156 -16.92 -11.28 1.92
N ILE A 157 -15.61 -11.31 1.67
CA ILE A 157 -14.63 -12.04 2.49
C ILE A 157 -14.49 -11.36 3.86
N VAL A 158 -14.37 -10.03 3.90
CA VAL A 158 -14.23 -9.27 5.16
C VAL A 158 -15.47 -9.39 6.03
N LEU A 159 -16.66 -9.38 5.43
CA LEU A 159 -17.94 -9.46 6.14
C LEU A 159 -18.09 -10.72 7.00
N GLN A 160 -17.32 -11.79 6.72
CA GLN A 160 -17.29 -12.99 7.56
C GLN A 160 -16.70 -12.74 8.96
N THR A 161 -15.95 -11.65 9.16
CA THR A 161 -15.19 -11.39 10.41
C THR A 161 -15.90 -10.46 11.39
N GLY A 162 -17.07 -9.92 11.03
CA GLY A 162 -17.88 -9.08 11.93
C GLY A 162 -17.47 -7.61 12.03
N ASN A 163 -16.32 -7.20 11.44
CA ASN A 163 -15.92 -5.80 11.30
C ASN A 163 -15.26 -5.56 9.94
N LEU A 164 -15.71 -4.55 9.18
CA LEU A 164 -15.23 -4.27 7.83
C LEU A 164 -14.07 -3.28 7.86
N SER A 165 -12.87 -3.75 8.19
CA SER A 165 -11.64 -2.96 8.04
C SER A 165 -10.70 -3.57 6.99
N TRP A 166 -9.96 -2.73 6.29
CA TRP A 166 -8.92 -3.16 5.35
C TRP A 166 -7.81 -3.95 6.06
N LYS A 167 -7.44 -3.57 7.29
CA LYS A 167 -6.51 -4.33 8.12
C LYS A 167 -7.00 -5.77 8.34
N ASN A 168 -8.26 -5.96 8.74
CA ASN A 168 -8.82 -7.30 8.97
C ASN A 168 -8.85 -8.14 7.69
N PHE A 169 -9.11 -7.50 6.53
CA PHE A 169 -9.04 -8.17 5.22
C PHE A 169 -7.65 -8.78 4.99
N ILE A 170 -6.60 -7.97 5.15
CA ILE A 170 -5.22 -8.37 4.92
C ILE A 170 -4.74 -9.36 5.97
N GLU A 171 -5.10 -9.19 7.25
CA GLU A 171 -4.84 -10.19 8.30
C GLU A 171 -5.48 -11.54 7.97
N THR A 172 -6.70 -11.54 7.44
CA THR A 172 -7.39 -12.76 7.01
C THR A 172 -6.71 -13.39 5.79
N LEU A 173 -6.26 -12.59 4.83
CA LEU A 173 -5.45 -13.03 3.68
C LEU A 173 -4.18 -13.74 4.13
N PHE A 174 -3.43 -13.11 5.03
CA PHE A 174 -2.17 -13.63 5.55
C PHE A 174 -2.36 -14.89 6.38
N LEU A 175 -3.33 -14.89 7.30
CA LEU A 175 -3.60 -16.04 8.17
C LEU A 175 -4.09 -17.24 7.38
N ARG A 176 -5.10 -17.08 6.52
CA ARG A 176 -5.72 -18.21 5.82
C ARG A 176 -4.94 -18.64 4.58
N GLY A 177 -4.44 -17.68 3.81
CA GLY A 177 -3.67 -17.93 2.59
C GLY A 177 -2.27 -18.45 2.90
N ALA A 178 -1.50 -17.69 3.70
CA ALA A 178 -0.10 -17.99 4.00
C ALA A 178 0.15 -18.61 5.38
N GLY A 179 -0.82 -18.69 6.29
CA GLY A 179 -0.58 -19.20 7.63
C GLY A 179 0.22 -18.25 8.53
N ILE A 180 0.23 -16.94 8.20
CA ILE A 180 0.92 -15.92 9.00
C ILE A 180 -0.02 -15.39 10.08
N PRO A 181 0.29 -15.56 11.38
CA PRO A 181 -0.52 -15.02 12.47
C PRO A 181 -0.59 -13.47 12.43
N PRO A 182 -1.74 -12.86 12.82
CA PRO A 182 -1.89 -11.40 12.84
C PRO A 182 -0.93 -10.66 13.77
N ASP A 183 -0.35 -11.34 14.77
CA ASP A 183 0.58 -10.82 15.76
C ASP A 183 2.06 -11.14 15.44
N LEU A 184 2.34 -11.81 14.32
CA LEU A 184 3.71 -12.10 13.91
C LEU A 184 4.46 -10.80 13.60
N GLY A 185 5.45 -10.46 14.41
CA GLY A 185 6.28 -9.26 14.22
C GLY A 185 7.26 -9.38 13.05
N LEU A 186 7.52 -8.26 12.36
CA LEU A 186 8.48 -8.13 11.26
C LEU A 186 9.89 -8.65 11.60
N GLY A 187 10.31 -8.54 12.87
CA GLY A 187 11.64 -8.96 13.32
C GLY A 187 11.74 -10.45 13.67
N THR A 188 10.66 -11.22 13.53
CA THR A 188 10.60 -12.63 13.97
C THR A 188 11.77 -13.46 13.44
N THR A 189 12.30 -14.34 14.30
CA THR A 189 13.33 -15.32 13.92
C THR A 189 12.77 -16.46 13.08
N ASP A 190 11.45 -16.59 13.00
CA ASP A 190 10.75 -17.67 12.28
C ASP A 190 10.56 -17.37 10.78
N ALA A 191 11.21 -16.31 10.28
CA ALA A 191 11.28 -16.04 8.85
C ALA A 191 12.05 -17.14 8.09
N ASN A 192 11.72 -17.32 6.81
CA ASN A 192 12.39 -18.24 5.90
C ASN A 192 13.90 -17.96 5.88
N ALA A 193 14.71 -19.03 5.99
CA ALA A 193 16.16 -18.92 6.18
C ALA A 193 16.86 -18.05 5.11
N TRP A 194 16.42 -18.15 3.85
CA TRP A 194 17.00 -17.39 2.73
C TRP A 194 16.81 -15.87 2.86
N ALA A 195 15.81 -15.42 3.61
CA ALA A 195 15.50 -14.01 3.77
C ALA A 195 16.23 -13.37 4.97
N LYS A 196 16.74 -14.17 5.90
CA LYS A 196 17.39 -13.67 7.13
C LYS A 196 18.60 -12.79 6.80
N GLY A 197 18.74 -11.68 7.52
CA GLY A 197 19.80 -10.71 7.32
C GLY A 197 19.58 -9.73 6.15
N LYS A 198 18.54 -9.94 5.33
CA LYS A 198 18.12 -8.97 4.31
C LYS A 198 17.26 -7.89 4.95
N THR A 199 17.31 -6.68 4.40
CA THR A 199 16.40 -5.60 4.77
C THR A 199 15.07 -5.78 4.05
N SER A 200 13.96 -5.79 4.78
CA SER A 200 12.62 -5.83 4.20
C SER A 200 11.91 -4.49 4.41
N LEU A 201 11.31 -3.97 3.33
CA LEU A 201 10.56 -2.71 3.31
C LEU A 201 9.10 -2.95 2.89
N ALA A 202 8.16 -2.46 3.70
CA ALA A 202 6.79 -2.22 3.27
C ALA A 202 6.60 -0.71 3.09
N VAL A 203 6.46 -0.30 1.84
CA VAL A 203 6.33 1.11 1.44
C VAL A 203 4.94 1.62 1.75
N THR A 204 4.81 2.79 2.36
CA THR A 204 3.54 3.42 2.74
C THR A 204 3.64 4.95 2.60
N GLY A 205 2.56 5.66 2.90
CA GLY A 205 2.55 7.11 2.99
C GLY A 205 1.95 7.59 4.31
N VAL A 206 2.46 8.71 4.82
CA VAL A 206 1.88 9.45 5.95
C VAL A 206 1.15 10.68 5.44
N VAL A 207 0.02 11.02 6.09
CA VAL A 207 -0.82 12.16 5.71
C VAL A 207 -0.48 13.38 6.55
N THR A 208 0.02 14.44 5.92
CA THR A 208 0.66 15.60 6.56
C THR A 208 0.06 16.95 6.16
N PRO A 209 -1.25 17.20 6.41
CA PRO A 209 -1.86 18.51 6.12
C PRO A 209 -1.30 19.62 7.04
N PRO A 210 -1.43 20.90 6.67
CA PRO A 210 -2.00 21.38 5.43
C PRO A 210 -1.03 21.22 4.26
N GLY A 211 -1.52 20.96 3.06
CA GLY A 211 -0.64 20.83 1.90
C GLY A 211 -1.31 20.47 0.59
N GLN A 212 -0.51 20.32 -0.45
CA GLN A 212 -0.91 19.76 -1.74
C GLN A 212 -0.19 18.43 -1.98
N ASP A 213 -0.86 17.49 -2.63
CA ASP A 213 -0.26 16.22 -3.04
C ASP A 213 0.84 16.49 -4.09
N PRO A 214 2.14 16.25 -3.76
CA PRO A 214 3.20 16.52 -4.70
C PRO A 214 3.34 15.42 -5.76
N PHE A 215 2.78 14.23 -5.55
CA PHE A 215 3.08 13.05 -6.35
C PHE A 215 2.16 12.88 -7.55
N ALA A 216 0.95 13.41 -7.47
CA ALA A 216 -0.04 13.22 -8.52
C ALA A 216 -1.02 14.40 -8.63
N PRO A 217 -0.59 15.67 -8.76
CA PRO A 217 -1.47 16.84 -8.63
C PRO A 217 -2.68 16.85 -9.60
N ASP A 218 -2.57 16.16 -10.74
CA ASP A 218 -3.59 16.08 -11.79
C ASP A 218 -4.31 14.71 -11.86
N ASP A 219 -4.02 13.79 -10.93
CA ASP A 219 -4.66 12.48 -10.91
C ASP A 219 -6.02 12.56 -10.19
N ASP A 220 -7.05 11.91 -10.73
CA ASP A 220 -8.34 11.77 -10.07
C ASP A 220 -8.20 11.08 -8.69
N TRP A 221 -7.12 10.32 -8.49
CA TRP A 221 -6.81 9.66 -7.23
C TRP A 221 -6.04 10.55 -6.24
N ALA A 222 -5.51 11.69 -6.67
CA ALA A 222 -4.68 12.58 -5.86
C ALA A 222 -5.39 13.07 -4.60
N ILE A 223 -4.67 13.14 -3.49
CA ILE A 223 -5.16 13.77 -2.24
C ILE A 223 -5.50 15.25 -2.49
N GLY A 224 -4.95 15.86 -3.53
CA GLY A 224 -5.18 17.24 -3.88
C GLY A 224 -4.74 18.16 -2.74
N THR A 225 -5.42 19.29 -2.58
CA THR A 225 -5.19 20.19 -1.45
C THR A 225 -5.94 19.70 -0.22
N LEU A 226 -5.21 19.38 0.84
CA LEU A 226 -5.75 18.95 2.12
C LEU A 226 -5.42 20.00 3.18
N GLN A 227 -6.43 20.64 3.75
CA GLN A 227 -6.23 21.66 4.81
C GLN A 227 -6.07 21.03 6.20
N GLU A 228 -6.84 19.98 6.47
CA GLU A 228 -6.80 19.23 7.71
C GLU A 228 -7.21 17.78 7.44
N GLN A 229 -6.70 16.83 8.21
CA GLN A 229 -7.11 15.44 8.14
C GLN A 229 -8.18 15.19 9.20
N SER A 230 -9.32 14.64 8.78
CA SER A 230 -10.35 14.20 9.72
C SER A 230 -9.97 12.87 10.35
N VAL A 231 -9.94 12.82 11.68
CA VAL A 231 -9.79 11.59 12.48
C VAL A 231 -11.16 11.01 12.82
N TYR A 232 -12.12 11.90 13.06
CA TYR A 232 -13.50 11.59 13.35
C TYR A 232 -14.37 12.73 12.86
N ALA A 233 -15.48 12.43 12.21
CA ALA A 233 -16.47 13.44 11.82
C ALA A 233 -17.88 12.90 11.95
N THR A 234 -18.73 13.66 12.63
CA THR A 234 -20.18 13.48 12.65
C THR A 234 -20.85 14.85 12.64
N HIS A 235 -22.17 14.89 12.45
CA HIS A 235 -22.94 16.12 12.55
C HIS A 235 -22.84 16.84 13.93
N ARG A 236 -22.34 16.16 14.97
CA ARG A 236 -22.25 16.74 16.34
C ARG A 236 -20.85 17.12 16.76
N SER A 237 -19.83 16.47 16.20
CA SER A 237 -18.45 16.64 16.63
C SER A 237 -17.52 16.17 15.52
N ASN A 238 -16.39 16.87 15.39
CA ASN A 238 -15.27 16.44 14.57
C ASN A 238 -13.99 16.45 15.42
N ILE A 239 -13.03 15.62 15.03
CA ILE A 239 -11.64 15.68 15.46
C ILE A 239 -10.81 15.73 14.20
N THR A 240 -9.94 16.73 14.11
CA THR A 240 -9.05 16.95 12.97
C THR A 240 -7.63 17.19 13.45
N TYR A 241 -6.66 17.05 12.56
CA TYR A 241 -5.29 17.52 12.80
C TYR A 241 -4.71 18.19 11.55
N ALA A 242 -3.81 19.13 11.77
CA ALA A 242 -3.01 19.79 10.74
C ALA A 242 -1.76 20.40 11.37
N GLY A 243 -0.66 20.46 10.61
CA GLY A 243 0.53 21.25 10.94
C GLY A 243 0.27 22.75 10.85
N GLU A 244 1.29 23.54 11.17
CA GLU A 244 1.24 24.98 10.99
C GLU A 244 1.21 25.33 9.49
N ALA A 245 0.32 26.23 9.10
CA ALA A 245 0.28 26.73 7.74
C ALA A 245 1.50 27.61 7.47
N THR A 246 2.35 27.21 6.52
CA THR A 246 3.50 28.00 6.08
C THR A 246 3.18 28.77 4.81
N GLU A 247 3.95 29.82 4.50
CA GLU A 247 3.82 30.57 3.23
C GLU A 247 4.04 29.68 2.00
N ARG A 248 4.86 28.63 2.14
CA ARG A 248 5.07 27.62 1.10
C ARG A 248 4.04 26.50 1.26
N LEU A 249 3.48 26.04 0.14
CA LEU A 249 2.66 24.83 0.11
C LEU A 249 3.54 23.63 0.52
N GLN A 250 3.15 22.98 1.61
CA GLN A 250 3.78 21.74 2.06
C GLN A 250 3.18 20.53 1.33
N PRO A 251 3.88 19.40 1.28
CA PRO A 251 3.29 18.13 0.87
C PRO A 251 2.16 17.70 1.80
N SER A 252 0.98 17.38 1.27
CA SER A 252 -0.11 16.78 2.07
C SER A 252 0.11 15.28 2.36
N THR A 253 1.11 14.68 1.73
CA THR A 253 1.57 13.31 1.96
C THR A 253 3.09 13.26 1.88
N LEU A 254 3.72 12.41 2.70
CA LEU A 254 5.15 12.15 2.66
C LEU A 254 5.43 10.64 2.54
N PRO A 255 6.52 10.23 1.86
CA PRO A 255 6.95 8.85 1.77
C PRO A 255 7.36 8.29 3.14
N ALA A 256 6.95 7.06 3.43
CA ALA A 256 7.32 6.37 4.66
C ALA A 256 7.47 4.87 4.37
N SER A 257 8.15 4.14 5.25
CA SER A 257 8.20 2.69 5.15
C SER A 257 8.41 2.02 6.50
N PHE A 258 7.79 0.86 6.67
CA PHE A 258 8.22 -0.07 7.71
C PHE A 258 9.48 -0.75 7.23
N SER A 259 10.55 -0.68 8.02
CA SER A 259 11.82 -1.31 7.67
C SER A 259 12.32 -2.19 8.80
N ILE A 260 12.87 -3.36 8.45
CA ILE A 260 13.43 -4.31 9.40
C ILE A 260 14.56 -5.10 8.74
N VAL A 261 15.55 -5.52 9.53
CA VAL A 261 16.44 -6.62 9.12
C VAL A 261 15.77 -7.93 9.50
N VAL A 262 15.40 -8.74 8.50
CA VAL A 262 14.64 -9.97 8.69
C VAL A 262 15.39 -10.93 9.62
N GLY A 263 14.71 -11.42 10.65
CA GLY A 263 15.31 -12.33 11.62
C GLY A 263 16.19 -11.68 12.69
N ALA A 264 16.24 -10.34 12.78
CA ALA A 264 17.00 -9.62 13.80
C ALA A 264 16.42 -9.71 15.22
N GLY A 265 15.22 -10.28 15.38
CA GLY A 265 14.49 -10.39 16.64
C GLY A 265 13.40 -9.33 16.78
N THR A 266 12.44 -9.59 17.66
CA THR A 266 11.30 -8.69 17.91
C THR A 266 11.72 -7.36 18.54
N ASP A 267 12.82 -7.34 19.29
CA ASP A 267 13.37 -6.11 19.90
C ASP A 267 14.24 -5.28 18.94
N ALA A 268 14.37 -5.69 17.67
CA ALA A 268 15.17 -4.97 16.70
C ALA A 268 14.55 -3.62 16.35
N GLU A 269 15.41 -2.61 16.27
CA GLU A 269 15.07 -1.27 15.77
C GLU A 269 15.06 -1.25 14.24
N ALA A 270 14.37 -0.26 13.68
CA ALA A 270 14.33 -0.05 12.24
C ALA A 270 15.73 0.39 11.74
N PRO A 271 16.24 -0.20 10.64
CA PRO A 271 17.51 0.23 10.05
C PRO A 271 17.47 1.67 9.52
N ASN A 272 16.28 2.20 9.19
CA ASN A 272 16.05 3.61 8.92
C ASN A 272 14.78 4.10 9.60
N LYS A 273 14.69 5.42 9.77
CA LYS A 273 13.49 6.10 10.27
C LYS A 273 12.27 5.78 9.42
N PHE A 274 11.13 5.55 10.08
CA PHE A 274 9.85 5.25 9.43
C PHE A 274 9.48 6.27 8.35
N CYS A 275 9.64 7.57 8.66
CA CYS A 275 9.69 8.62 7.67
C CYS A 275 11.01 9.38 7.80
N TRP A 276 11.85 9.32 6.76
CA TRP A 276 13.21 9.85 6.77
C TRP A 276 13.36 11.19 6.03
N SER A 277 12.31 11.69 5.38
CA SER A 277 12.36 13.03 4.77
C SER A 277 12.66 14.09 5.84
N PRO A 278 13.49 15.11 5.57
CA PRO A 278 13.68 16.23 6.48
C PRO A 278 12.35 16.90 6.87
N LEU A 279 11.38 16.93 5.95
CA LEU A 279 10.03 17.47 6.20
C LEU A 279 9.27 16.69 7.29
N CYS A 280 9.57 15.40 7.47
CA CYS A 280 8.98 14.58 8.52
C CYS A 280 9.50 14.94 9.92
N LEU A 281 10.74 15.43 10.02
CA LEU A 281 11.32 15.88 11.29
C LEU A 281 10.70 17.19 11.78
N GLU A 282 10.25 18.01 10.83
CA GLU A 282 9.66 19.33 11.08
C GLU A 282 8.14 19.28 11.28
N TYR A 283 7.48 18.18 10.90
CA TYR A 283 6.02 18.07 10.94
C TYR A 283 5.48 17.97 12.37
N GLN A 284 4.82 19.03 12.82
CA GLN A 284 4.23 19.14 14.16
C GLN A 284 2.72 19.46 14.11
N PRO A 285 1.85 18.45 13.94
CA PRO A 285 0.42 18.70 13.86
C PRO A 285 -0.23 19.04 15.20
N GLN A 286 -1.18 19.97 15.14
CA GLN A 286 -2.09 20.32 16.22
C GLN A 286 -3.44 19.65 15.99
N TYR A 287 -3.89 18.86 16.97
CA TYR A 287 -5.24 18.29 16.94
C TYR A 287 -6.27 19.31 17.40
N LYS A 288 -7.46 19.24 16.81
CA LYS A 288 -8.61 20.08 17.14
C LYS A 288 -9.86 19.24 17.31
N LYS A 289 -10.74 19.66 18.20
CA LYS A 289 -12.12 19.16 18.32
C LYS A 289 -13.07 20.33 18.11
N SER A 290 -13.89 20.27 17.07
CA SER A 290 -14.84 21.33 16.74
C SER A 290 -14.16 22.71 16.68
N GLY A 291 -12.98 22.77 16.06
CA GLY A 291 -12.17 23.98 15.91
C GLY A 291 -11.35 24.40 17.14
N THR A 292 -11.52 23.73 18.29
CA THR A 292 -10.78 24.03 19.52
C THR A 292 -9.56 23.11 19.64
N ASN A 293 -8.38 23.65 19.91
CA ASN A 293 -7.16 22.86 20.09
C ASN A 293 -7.29 21.83 21.23
N LEU A 294 -6.79 20.63 20.98
CA LEU A 294 -6.64 19.56 21.96
C LEU A 294 -5.15 19.47 22.31
N GLY A 295 -4.76 19.94 23.50
CA GLY A 295 -3.36 19.93 23.93
C GLY A 295 -2.43 20.75 23.03
N ASP A 296 -1.13 20.50 23.16
CA ASP A 296 -0.08 21.11 22.34
C ASP A 296 0.13 20.32 21.03
N ALA A 297 0.87 20.92 20.09
CA ALA A 297 1.31 20.23 18.88
C ALA A 297 2.25 19.07 19.22
N LEU A 298 2.18 17.99 18.44
CA LEU A 298 3.01 16.80 18.64
C LEU A 298 4.09 16.73 17.58
N ASN A 299 5.32 16.37 17.93
CA ASN A 299 6.31 16.05 16.91
C ASN A 299 6.09 14.60 16.46
N PHE A 300 5.57 14.41 15.24
CA PHE A 300 5.24 13.07 14.76
C PHE A 300 6.47 12.16 14.65
N SER A 301 7.64 12.69 14.33
CA SER A 301 8.87 11.91 14.27
C SER A 301 9.28 11.36 15.63
N SER A 302 9.38 12.22 16.65
CA SER A 302 9.85 11.79 17.98
C SER A 302 8.78 11.19 18.88
N ASP A 303 7.54 11.66 18.77
CA ASP A 303 6.48 11.37 19.74
C ASP A 303 5.51 10.30 19.25
N VAL A 304 5.52 10.01 17.94
CA VAL A 304 4.59 9.06 17.30
C VAL A 304 5.32 7.93 16.59
N TRP A 305 6.02 8.23 15.50
CA TRP A 305 6.66 7.21 14.66
C TRP A 305 7.87 6.57 15.33
N GLY A 306 8.71 7.36 16.03
CA GLY A 306 9.86 6.85 16.75
C GLY A 306 9.50 5.73 17.75
N PRO A 307 8.57 5.98 18.68
CA PRO A 307 8.11 4.97 19.62
C PRO A 307 7.30 3.84 18.97
N ALA A 308 6.53 4.10 17.92
CA ALA A 308 5.68 3.09 17.29
C ALA A 308 6.45 2.12 16.36
N PHE A 309 7.34 2.66 15.54
CA PHE A 309 7.88 1.98 14.36
C PHE A 309 9.40 1.96 14.30
N ASP A 310 10.10 2.98 14.79
CA ASP A 310 11.56 2.96 14.77
C ASP A 310 12.11 2.05 15.87
N LYS A 311 11.70 2.28 17.12
CA LYS A 311 12.27 1.60 18.30
C LYS A 311 11.84 0.13 18.42
N TYR A 312 10.64 -0.20 17.95
CA TYR A 312 10.07 -1.54 18.06
C TYR A 312 9.68 -2.08 16.69
N ALA A 313 10.49 -1.80 15.67
CA ALA A 313 10.27 -2.24 14.30
C ALA A 313 10.05 -3.75 14.21
N GLY A 314 10.82 -4.53 14.98
CA GLY A 314 10.71 -5.98 15.03
C GLY A 314 9.36 -6.49 15.56
N MET A 315 8.60 -5.68 16.32
CA MET A 315 7.28 -6.04 16.84
C MET A 315 6.12 -5.56 15.97
N VAL A 316 6.39 -4.74 14.95
CA VAL A 316 5.33 -4.32 14.02
C VAL A 316 4.74 -5.54 13.35
N PRO A 317 3.41 -5.78 13.41
CA PRO A 317 2.85 -6.98 12.82
C PRO A 317 2.97 -6.98 11.30
N VAL A 318 3.45 -8.10 10.74
CA VAL A 318 3.71 -8.29 9.31
C VAL A 318 2.47 -7.94 8.48
N SER A 319 1.30 -8.49 8.85
CA SER A 319 0.02 -8.25 8.17
C SER A 319 -0.42 -6.78 8.27
N SER A 320 -0.19 -6.12 9.40
CA SER A 320 -0.58 -4.72 9.61
C SER A 320 0.28 -3.75 8.79
N ALA A 321 1.61 -3.97 8.74
CA ALA A 321 2.50 -3.22 7.86
C ALA A 321 2.12 -3.40 6.38
N SER A 322 1.75 -4.62 5.99
CA SER A 322 1.26 -4.94 4.64
C SER A 322 -0.09 -4.27 4.33
N ALA A 323 -0.98 -4.20 5.32
CA ALA A 323 -2.25 -3.49 5.20
C ALA A 323 -2.03 -1.99 5.01
N ALA A 324 -1.15 -1.38 5.80
CA ALA A 324 -0.79 0.03 5.65
C ALA A 324 -0.15 0.31 4.27
N SER A 325 0.71 -0.59 3.80
CA SER A 325 1.33 -0.49 2.46
C SER A 325 0.33 -0.55 1.31
N SER A 326 -0.87 -1.08 1.55
CA SER A 326 -1.96 -1.22 0.58
C SER A 326 -3.21 -0.41 0.95
N ALA A 327 -3.11 0.51 1.90
CA ALA A 327 -4.27 1.17 2.50
C ALA A 327 -4.95 2.13 1.51
N PHE A 328 -6.27 2.13 1.47
CA PHE A 328 -6.98 3.11 0.66
C PHE A 328 -6.72 4.54 1.14
N LYS A 329 -7.06 5.50 0.28
CA LYS A 329 -6.89 6.92 0.53
C LYS A 329 -7.58 7.38 1.82
N ALA A 330 -6.80 7.99 2.71
CA ALA A 330 -7.25 8.49 4.01
C ALA A 330 -8.39 9.51 3.98
N GLN A 331 -8.62 10.17 2.84
CA GLN A 331 -9.71 11.14 2.66
C GLN A 331 -11.07 10.48 2.40
N MET A 332 -11.10 9.20 2.03
CA MET A 332 -12.35 8.47 1.77
C MET A 332 -13.10 8.13 3.07
N ASP A 333 -12.45 8.35 4.21
CA ASP A 333 -12.97 8.17 5.56
C ASP A 333 -13.86 9.36 5.98
N ASP A 334 -15.04 9.52 5.37
CA ASP A 334 -16.05 10.48 5.83
C ASP A 334 -16.89 9.94 7.01
N ALA A 335 -17.91 10.68 7.47
CA ALA A 335 -18.74 10.37 8.64
C ALA A 335 -19.44 8.98 8.65
N ARG A 336 -19.32 8.18 7.59
CA ARG A 336 -19.86 6.81 7.46
C ARG A 336 -18.95 5.71 8.05
N GLN A 337 -17.80 6.09 8.61
CA GLN A 337 -16.74 5.24 9.20
C GLN A 337 -17.14 4.24 10.32
N ALA A 338 -18.34 4.30 10.89
CA ALA A 338 -18.74 3.31 11.90
C ALA A 338 -18.86 1.88 11.34
N CYS A 339 -18.89 1.74 10.01
CA CYS A 339 -19.25 0.52 9.31
C CYS A 339 -18.10 -0.04 8.46
N VAL A 340 -17.32 0.84 7.83
CA VAL A 340 -16.22 0.49 6.91
C VAL A 340 -15.02 1.37 7.23
N ALA A 341 -13.85 0.76 7.43
CA ALA A 341 -12.57 1.47 7.63
C ALA A 341 -11.58 1.02 6.55
N LEU A 342 -11.44 1.81 5.50
CA LEU A 342 -10.54 1.48 4.37
C LEU A 342 -9.11 1.98 4.60
N SER A 343 -8.95 3.05 5.36
CA SER A 343 -7.63 3.51 5.79
C SER A 343 -7.12 2.64 6.94
N VAL A 344 -5.79 2.54 7.05
CA VAL A 344 -5.15 1.86 8.18
C VAL A 344 -4.69 2.91 9.17
N TRP A 345 -5.19 2.82 10.39
CA TRP A 345 -4.96 3.81 11.44
C TRP A 345 -3.88 3.33 12.40
N THR A 346 -3.10 4.29 12.90
CA THR A 346 -1.98 4.04 13.80
C THR A 346 -1.92 5.05 14.93
N THR A 347 -1.17 4.73 15.98
CA THR A 347 -0.87 5.60 17.13
C THR A 347 0.62 5.52 17.50
N ASN A 348 1.02 6.24 18.54
CA ASN A 348 2.35 6.18 19.13
C ASN A 348 2.62 4.96 20.02
N LYS A 349 1.65 4.03 20.16
CA LYS A 349 1.87 2.82 20.94
C LYS A 349 2.93 1.95 20.28
N GLY A 350 4.07 1.80 20.95
CA GLY A 350 5.15 0.91 20.55
C GLY A 350 4.82 -0.57 20.76
N LYS A 351 5.85 -1.41 20.58
CA LYS A 351 5.78 -2.86 20.82
C LYS A 351 4.70 -3.57 19.98
N GLY A 352 4.49 -3.11 18.75
CA GLY A 352 3.51 -3.69 17.83
C GLY A 352 2.04 -3.31 18.11
N GLU A 353 1.76 -2.54 19.17
CA GLU A 353 0.39 -2.23 19.59
C GLU A 353 -0.24 -1.03 18.86
N SER A 354 0.52 -0.32 18.01
CA SER A 354 0.09 0.91 17.33
C SER A 354 -1.24 0.77 16.60
N PHE A 355 -1.39 -0.30 15.80
CA PHE A 355 -2.57 -0.56 14.98
C PHE A 355 -3.77 -0.96 15.83
N GLN A 356 -3.60 -1.93 16.74
CA GLN A 356 -4.68 -2.38 17.62
C GLN A 356 -5.18 -1.24 18.52
N ASN A 357 -4.26 -0.41 19.04
CA ASN A 357 -4.65 0.74 19.84
C ASN A 357 -5.46 1.76 19.04
N ALA A 358 -5.10 2.00 17.78
CA ALA A 358 -5.87 2.86 16.89
C ALA A 358 -7.28 2.28 16.65
N GLU A 359 -7.40 0.97 16.40
CA GLU A 359 -8.69 0.28 16.23
C GLU A 359 -9.55 0.38 17.49
N ASP A 360 -8.96 0.21 18.68
CA ASP A 360 -9.67 0.34 19.95
C ASP A 360 -10.20 1.77 20.19
N LEU A 361 -9.38 2.78 19.86
CA LEU A 361 -9.79 4.19 19.93
C LEU A 361 -10.92 4.48 18.95
N ARG A 362 -10.83 3.97 17.71
CA ARG A 362 -11.89 4.10 16.70
C ARG A 362 -13.18 3.43 17.15
N ALA A 363 -13.11 2.21 17.64
CA ALA A 363 -14.28 1.48 18.15
C ALA A 363 -14.99 2.28 19.25
N LYS A 364 -14.23 2.93 20.15
CA LYS A 364 -14.79 3.83 21.18
C LYS A 364 -15.40 5.10 20.59
N MET A 365 -14.78 5.70 19.57
CA MET A 365 -15.29 6.92 18.92
C MET A 365 -16.60 6.67 18.19
N PHE A 366 -16.71 5.54 17.48
CA PHE A 366 -17.87 5.22 16.64
C PHE A 366 -18.94 4.36 17.33
N GLY A 367 -18.64 3.75 18.48
CA GLY A 367 -19.58 2.92 19.24
C GLY A 367 -20.56 3.69 20.13
N GLY A 368 -20.33 4.98 20.40
CA GLY A 368 -21.15 5.79 21.32
C GLY A 368 -22.26 6.60 20.64
N LEU A 369 -23.46 6.65 21.22
CA LEU A 369 -24.58 7.49 20.77
C LEU A 369 -24.38 9.00 21.03
N GLY A 370 -23.40 9.36 21.88
CA GLY A 370 -23.21 10.71 22.43
C GLY A 370 -22.15 11.58 21.75
N GLY A 371 -21.50 11.10 20.69
CA GLY A 371 -20.29 11.74 20.14
C GLY A 371 -19.06 11.55 21.03
N VAL A 372 -17.91 12.09 20.59
CA VAL A 372 -16.62 11.89 21.27
C VAL A 372 -16.48 12.86 22.45
N ASN A 373 -16.44 12.33 23.67
CA ASN A 373 -16.21 13.14 24.87
C ASN A 373 -14.77 13.71 24.92
N GLN A 374 -14.52 14.66 25.82
CA GLN A 374 -13.22 15.35 25.87
C GLN A 374 -12.06 14.39 26.22
N GLN A 375 -12.28 13.44 27.13
CA GLN A 375 -11.24 12.50 27.53
C GLN A 375 -10.82 11.59 26.37
N LEU A 376 -11.77 11.08 25.60
CA LEU A 376 -11.49 10.23 24.44
C LEU A 376 -10.78 11.05 23.34
N ALA A 377 -11.20 12.30 23.12
CA ALA A 377 -10.52 13.19 22.18
C ALA A 377 -9.06 13.45 22.60
N MET A 378 -8.81 13.70 23.90
CA MET A 378 -7.44 13.83 24.42
C MET A 378 -6.63 12.54 24.28
N ASN A 379 -7.24 11.37 24.47
CA ASN A 379 -6.55 10.09 24.26
C ASN A 379 -6.15 9.88 22.79
N VAL A 380 -7.03 10.25 21.84
CA VAL A 380 -6.75 10.23 20.40
C VAL A 380 -5.59 11.16 20.06
N THR A 381 -5.58 12.37 20.61
CA THR A 381 -4.49 13.33 20.44
C THR A 381 -3.20 12.83 21.06
N MET A 382 -3.17 12.45 22.35
CA MET A 382 -1.95 11.94 23.00
C MET A 382 -1.38 10.69 22.32
N GLY A 383 -2.24 9.92 21.65
CA GLY A 383 -1.85 8.78 20.83
C GLY A 383 -1.25 9.16 19.48
N GLY A 384 -1.28 10.43 19.06
CA GLY A 384 -0.86 10.86 17.73
C GLY A 384 -1.59 10.11 16.61
N MET A 385 -2.88 9.86 16.81
CA MET A 385 -3.64 8.96 15.94
C MET A 385 -3.72 9.53 14.51
N GLN A 386 -3.23 8.77 13.54
CA GLN A 386 -3.18 9.18 12.13
C GLN A 386 -3.47 8.01 11.18
N PRO A 387 -4.01 8.29 9.98
CA PRO A 387 -4.13 7.30 8.93
C PRO A 387 -2.82 7.16 8.16
N LEU A 388 -2.54 5.95 7.71
CA LEU A 388 -1.55 5.64 6.69
C LEU A 388 -2.26 5.33 5.37
N ILE A 389 -1.57 5.58 4.26
CA ILE A 389 -2.07 5.34 2.90
C ILE A 389 -1.15 4.39 2.13
N ASP A 390 -1.67 3.83 1.04
CA ASP A 390 -0.91 2.98 0.12
C ASP A 390 0.39 3.67 -0.29
N GLY A 391 1.49 2.92 -0.26
CA GLY A 391 2.78 3.40 -0.71
C GLY A 391 2.78 3.87 -2.17
N GLY A 392 1.89 3.32 -2.98
CA GLY A 392 1.80 3.60 -4.41
C GLY A 392 1.29 4.99 -4.75
N PHE A 393 0.68 5.70 -3.79
CA PHE A 393 0.41 7.14 -3.95
C PHE A 393 1.71 7.95 -4.06
N ASN A 394 2.76 7.52 -3.36
CA ASN A 394 4.03 8.21 -3.32
C ASN A 394 5.04 7.58 -4.30
N ASP A 395 5.17 6.25 -4.29
CA ASP A 395 6.13 5.45 -5.06
C ASP A 395 5.47 4.13 -5.50
N LEU A 396 4.83 4.12 -6.67
CA LEU A 396 4.07 2.98 -7.20
C LEU A 396 4.89 1.67 -7.28
N PHE A 397 6.17 1.80 -7.63
CA PHE A 397 7.05 0.66 -7.90
C PHE A 397 7.93 0.27 -6.71
N GLY A 398 8.02 1.12 -5.69
CA GLY A 398 8.95 0.96 -4.57
C GLY A 398 10.41 1.23 -4.95
N ILE A 399 10.67 1.76 -6.13
CA ILE A 399 12.01 2.02 -6.66
C ILE A 399 12.63 3.20 -5.90
N ALA A 400 11.88 4.29 -5.68
CA ALA A 400 12.37 5.45 -4.96
C ALA A 400 12.77 5.11 -3.53
N HIS A 401 11.97 4.30 -2.83
CA HIS A 401 12.31 3.84 -1.48
C HIS A 401 13.52 2.93 -1.46
N ALA A 402 13.68 2.03 -2.44
CA ALA A 402 14.85 1.16 -2.51
C ALA A 402 16.14 1.96 -2.76
N VAL A 403 16.12 2.93 -3.68
CA VAL A 403 17.26 3.81 -3.98
C VAL A 403 17.58 4.70 -2.77
N ALA A 404 16.56 5.24 -2.10
CA ALA A 404 16.74 6.01 -0.86
C ALA A 404 17.33 5.18 0.29
N PHE A 405 17.11 3.86 0.26
CA PHE A 405 17.77 2.91 1.15
C PHE A 405 19.20 2.50 0.72
N GLY A 406 19.74 3.13 -0.33
CA GLY A 406 21.10 2.91 -0.83
C GLY A 406 21.21 1.82 -1.89
N ALA A 407 20.12 1.36 -2.49
CA ALA A 407 20.20 0.40 -3.59
C ALA A 407 20.76 1.07 -4.87
N THR A 408 21.86 0.52 -5.40
CA THR A 408 22.46 0.94 -6.68
C THR A 408 22.10 0.01 -7.84
N GLU A 409 21.48 -1.14 -7.55
CA GLU A 409 20.89 -2.05 -8.54
C GLU A 409 19.51 -2.47 -8.05
N VAL A 410 18.48 -2.27 -8.89
CA VAL A 410 17.09 -2.58 -8.54
C VAL A 410 16.52 -3.56 -9.57
N LEU A 411 16.24 -4.80 -9.15
CA LEU A 411 15.33 -5.68 -9.89
C LEU A 411 13.90 -5.32 -9.52
N ALA A 412 13.11 -4.88 -10.50
CA ALA A 412 11.69 -4.54 -10.31
C ALA A 412 10.77 -5.58 -10.97
N PHE A 413 9.81 -6.08 -10.20
CA PHE A 413 8.67 -6.84 -10.69
C PHE A 413 7.49 -5.89 -10.82
N MET A 414 6.94 -5.78 -12.03
CA MET A 414 5.85 -4.88 -12.39
C MET A 414 4.72 -5.70 -13.02
N ASP A 415 3.48 -5.47 -12.59
CA ASP A 415 2.29 -6.20 -13.08
C ASP A 415 1.56 -5.46 -14.21
N VAL A 416 2.06 -4.28 -14.58
CA VAL A 416 1.58 -3.48 -15.71
C VAL A 416 2.49 -3.60 -16.93
N ASP A 417 1.91 -3.64 -18.13
CA ASP A 417 2.68 -3.38 -19.35
C ASP A 417 2.92 -1.87 -19.43
N VAL A 418 4.15 -1.43 -19.17
CA VAL A 418 4.48 -0.03 -19.05
C VAL A 418 4.14 0.69 -20.37
N THR A 419 3.21 1.62 -20.27
CA THR A 419 2.84 2.54 -21.33
C THR A 419 3.48 3.89 -21.08
N PHE A 420 3.82 4.60 -22.15
CA PHE A 420 4.37 5.96 -22.10
C PHE A 420 3.44 6.94 -22.83
N GLY A 421 3.42 8.19 -22.39
CA GLY A 421 2.60 9.26 -22.98
C GLY A 421 1.32 9.55 -22.18
N PRO A 422 0.19 9.93 -22.82
CA PRO A 422 -1.01 10.38 -22.08
C PRO A 422 -1.53 9.37 -21.04
N ASN A 423 -1.36 8.09 -21.33
CA ASN A 423 -1.73 6.96 -20.47
C ASN A 423 -0.50 6.32 -19.81
N ASP A 424 0.49 7.12 -19.40
CA ASP A 424 1.69 6.61 -18.74
C ASP A 424 1.37 5.74 -17.53
N SER A 425 1.98 4.55 -17.42
CA SER A 425 1.77 3.66 -16.28
C SER A 425 2.51 4.12 -15.01
N GLY A 426 3.27 5.20 -15.09
CA GLY A 426 3.94 5.86 -13.97
C GLY A 426 5.46 5.72 -14.00
N LEU A 427 6.05 4.78 -14.76
CA LEU A 427 7.49 4.56 -14.73
C LEU A 427 8.27 5.78 -15.21
N SER A 428 7.77 6.50 -16.23
CA SER A 428 8.43 7.70 -16.74
C SER A 428 8.46 8.83 -15.72
N THR A 429 7.52 8.87 -14.78
CA THR A 429 7.43 9.90 -13.74
C THR A 429 8.56 9.83 -12.72
N LEU A 430 9.34 8.75 -12.72
CA LEU A 430 10.57 8.62 -11.94
C LEU A 430 11.76 9.38 -12.57
N PHE A 431 11.66 9.77 -13.84
CA PHE A 431 12.75 10.35 -14.61
C PHE A 431 12.47 11.80 -14.98
N ARG A 432 13.54 12.60 -15.09
CA ARG A 432 13.46 14.00 -15.55
C ARG A 432 12.89 14.07 -16.97
N GLU A 433 12.33 15.24 -17.29
CA GLU A 433 11.72 15.53 -18.60
C GLU A 433 10.47 14.70 -18.91
N THR A 434 9.85 14.11 -17.88
CA THR A 434 8.46 13.61 -17.96
C THR A 434 7.50 14.76 -18.27
N ASP A 435 6.42 14.45 -18.99
CA ASP A 435 5.31 15.38 -19.27
C ASP A 435 4.46 15.69 -18.02
N LYS A 436 4.62 14.89 -16.96
CA LYS A 436 3.92 15.02 -15.67
C LYS A 436 4.91 15.17 -14.51
N PRO A 437 5.64 16.30 -14.42
CA PRO A 437 6.60 16.52 -13.35
C PRO A 437 5.90 16.48 -12.00
N SER A 438 6.41 15.64 -11.10
CA SER A 438 5.85 15.42 -9.76
C SER A 438 6.97 15.17 -8.75
N GLY A 439 6.59 15.02 -7.48
CA GLY A 439 7.46 14.57 -6.40
C GLY A 439 8.05 13.17 -6.60
N ARG A 440 7.65 12.44 -7.64
CA ARG A 440 8.15 11.10 -7.97
C ARG A 440 9.49 11.09 -8.72
N VAL A 441 9.92 12.22 -9.28
CA VAL A 441 11.16 12.28 -10.07
C VAL A 441 12.36 12.05 -9.16
N ILE A 442 13.09 10.96 -9.40
CA ILE A 442 14.29 10.56 -8.64
C ILE A 442 15.53 10.37 -9.52
N PHE A 443 15.39 10.33 -10.85
CA PHE A 443 16.51 10.16 -11.77
C PHE A 443 16.61 11.33 -12.75
N LYS A 444 17.82 11.84 -12.96
CA LYS A 444 18.12 12.85 -14.00
C LYS A 444 18.61 12.27 -15.32
N SER A 445 19.10 11.04 -15.29
CA SER A 445 19.53 10.28 -16.45
C SER A 445 19.17 8.81 -16.21
N PRO A 446 18.82 8.04 -17.25
CA PRO A 446 18.35 8.53 -18.57
C PRO A 446 17.11 9.45 -18.44
N THR A 447 16.73 10.18 -19.51
CA THR A 447 15.49 10.99 -19.48
C THR A 447 14.25 10.09 -19.58
N ALA A 448 13.07 10.63 -19.27
CA ALA A 448 11.81 9.91 -19.45
C ALA A 448 11.59 9.40 -20.89
N ALA A 449 11.98 10.19 -21.89
CA ALA A 449 11.89 9.83 -23.31
C ALA A 449 12.89 8.70 -23.68
N ASP A 450 14.10 8.75 -23.12
CA ASP A 450 15.09 7.69 -23.31
C ASP A 450 14.60 6.38 -22.68
N VAL A 451 14.07 6.43 -21.46
CA VAL A 451 13.48 5.27 -20.77
C VAL A 451 12.34 4.65 -21.57
N SER A 452 11.47 5.47 -22.16
CA SER A 452 10.44 5.00 -23.06
C SER A 452 11.02 4.22 -24.24
N THR A 453 12.05 4.78 -24.88
CA THR A 453 12.74 4.15 -26.00
C THR A 453 13.40 2.83 -25.58
N ILE A 454 14.10 2.81 -24.44
CA ILE A 454 14.75 1.62 -23.88
C ILE A 454 13.72 0.53 -23.58
N TYR A 455 12.64 0.88 -22.87
CA TYR A 455 11.58 -0.07 -22.50
C TYR A 455 10.90 -0.69 -23.73
N ALA A 456 10.57 0.14 -24.73
CA ALA A 456 9.96 -0.33 -25.97
C ALA A 456 10.87 -1.31 -26.75
N ALA A 457 12.19 -1.18 -26.60
CA ALA A 457 13.18 -2.07 -27.21
C ALA A 457 13.47 -3.34 -26.38
N LEU A 458 12.94 -3.46 -25.16
CA LEU A 458 13.20 -4.63 -24.33
C LEU A 458 12.66 -5.92 -24.98
N PRO A 459 13.44 -7.02 -24.91
CA PRO A 459 12.95 -8.34 -25.25
C PRO A 459 11.66 -8.70 -24.51
N ARG A 460 10.76 -9.43 -25.18
CA ARG A 460 9.48 -9.87 -24.63
C ARG A 460 9.29 -11.37 -24.74
N ILE A 461 8.82 -11.97 -23.67
CA ILE A 461 8.32 -13.35 -23.65
C ILE A 461 6.80 -13.28 -23.80
N ASN A 462 6.27 -13.71 -24.94
CA ASN A 462 4.84 -13.73 -25.17
C ASN A 462 4.15 -14.83 -24.34
N ALA A 463 2.97 -14.51 -23.81
CA ALA A 463 2.13 -15.49 -23.15
C ALA A 463 1.64 -16.55 -24.15
N LYS A 464 1.25 -17.73 -23.64
CA LYS A 464 0.67 -18.78 -24.47
C LYS A 464 -0.66 -18.32 -25.09
N PRO A 465 -0.99 -18.72 -26.32
CA PRO A 465 -2.30 -18.45 -26.92
C PRO A 465 -3.44 -18.86 -25.98
N GLY A 466 -4.42 -17.96 -25.79
CA GLY A 466 -5.56 -18.18 -24.89
C GLY A 466 -5.34 -17.69 -23.46
N SER A 467 -4.16 -17.17 -23.11
CA SER A 467 -3.94 -16.46 -21.83
C SER A 467 -4.87 -15.25 -21.76
N LYS A 468 -5.64 -15.13 -20.66
CA LYS A 468 -6.65 -14.08 -20.51
C LYS A 468 -6.10 -12.76 -19.98
N TRP A 469 -5.14 -12.85 -19.05
CA TRP A 469 -4.65 -11.69 -18.27
C TRP A 469 -3.20 -11.36 -18.62
N LEU A 470 -2.28 -12.33 -18.52
CA LEU A 470 -0.91 -12.14 -18.96
C LEU A 470 -0.81 -12.15 -20.49
N HIS A 471 -0.26 -11.09 -21.07
CA HIS A 471 -0.03 -10.96 -22.51
C HIS A 471 1.44 -11.19 -22.90
N SER A 472 2.36 -10.56 -22.19
CA SER A 472 3.80 -10.73 -22.37
C SER A 472 4.56 -10.30 -21.12
N ILE A 473 5.81 -10.73 -21.01
CA ILE A 473 6.75 -10.26 -19.99
C ILE A 473 7.88 -9.53 -20.73
N ALA A 474 7.98 -8.22 -20.54
CA ALA A 474 9.16 -7.46 -20.94
C ALA A 474 10.28 -7.65 -19.91
N TYR A 475 11.52 -7.82 -20.37
CA TYR A 475 12.65 -7.99 -19.46
C TYR A 475 13.92 -7.33 -20.00
N GLY A 476 14.72 -6.79 -19.10
CA GLY A 476 16.02 -6.20 -19.39
C GLY A 476 16.42 -5.19 -18.35
N THR A 477 17.28 -4.24 -18.74
CA THR A 477 17.91 -3.30 -17.82
C THR A 477 17.81 -1.89 -18.39
N ILE A 478 17.35 -0.96 -17.55
CA ILE A 478 17.59 0.47 -17.76
C ILE A 478 18.90 0.76 -17.01
N ALA A 479 19.95 1.05 -17.76
CA ALA A 479 21.29 1.27 -17.23
C ALA A 479 21.59 2.77 -17.09
N ASP A 480 22.71 3.09 -16.45
CA ASP A 480 23.23 4.46 -16.29
C ASP A 480 22.22 5.44 -15.67
N CYS A 481 21.43 4.90 -14.73
CA CYS A 481 20.54 5.70 -13.90
C CYS A 481 21.38 6.58 -12.97
N VAL A 482 21.13 7.88 -12.99
CA VAL A 482 21.79 8.83 -12.09
C VAL A 482 20.72 9.56 -11.29
N THR A 483 20.83 9.52 -9.96
CA THR A 483 19.84 10.16 -9.09
C THR A 483 19.78 11.67 -9.30
N TRP A 484 18.58 12.20 -9.11
CA TRP A 484 18.29 13.63 -8.97
C TRP A 484 17.99 13.91 -7.50
N ALA A 485 18.45 15.05 -6.99
CA ALA A 485 18.13 15.45 -5.62
C ALA A 485 16.61 15.54 -5.42
N ASN A 486 16.10 14.78 -4.44
CA ASN A 486 14.68 14.77 -4.11
C ASN A 486 14.49 14.76 -2.58
N PRO A 487 14.15 15.90 -1.96
CA PRO A 487 14.04 16.01 -0.51
C PRO A 487 12.86 15.22 0.08
N LEU A 488 11.85 14.85 -0.73
CA LEU A 488 10.75 14.00 -0.27
C LEU A 488 11.23 12.59 0.07
N TYR A 489 12.26 12.13 -0.63
CA TYR A 489 12.91 10.83 -0.39
C TYR A 489 14.28 10.96 0.29
N GLY A 490 14.72 12.16 0.67
CA GLY A 490 16.07 12.38 1.20
C GLY A 490 17.19 11.96 0.22
N LEU A 491 16.92 12.00 -1.09
CA LEU A 491 17.87 11.61 -2.12
C LEU A 491 18.82 12.74 -2.47
N GLU A 492 20.11 12.40 -2.60
CA GLU A 492 21.16 13.28 -3.09
C GLU A 492 21.30 13.18 -4.61
N ASP A 493 21.84 14.24 -5.23
CA ASP A 493 22.09 14.28 -6.68
C ASP A 493 23.38 13.53 -7.04
N GLY A 494 23.36 12.78 -8.16
CA GLY A 494 24.58 12.21 -8.73
C GLY A 494 25.03 10.85 -8.20
N VAL A 495 24.18 10.12 -7.47
CA VAL A 495 24.44 8.71 -7.11
C VAL A 495 24.12 7.84 -8.33
N ASN A 496 25.01 6.89 -8.62
CA ASN A 496 24.86 5.91 -9.71
C ASN A 496 24.38 4.56 -9.18
#